data_AF-A0A2D4J8D5-F1
#
_entry.id   AF-A0A2D4J8D5-F1
#
_cell.length_a   1.000
_cell.length_b   1.000
_cell.length_c   1.000
_cell.angle_alpha   90.00
_cell.angle_beta   90.00
_cell.angle_gamma   90.00
#
_symmetry.space_group_name_H-M   'P 1'
#
loop_
_entity.id
_entity.type
_entity.pdbx_description
1 polymer ?
#
loop_
_entity_poly.entity_id
_entity_poly.type
_entity_poly.pdbx_seq_one_letter_code
_entity_poly.pdbx_strand_id
1 'polypeptide(L)'
;EFSADATFNTVKFSSRAIAAQVPVRLLWLRHWQADAKHKNKLASAPISGEKLFGSVLDPLLIKTRNKKKVLSSLFRKPENKPSQPFRRSSFWSSFHSSFYPCYNR
;
A
#
# COMPACT_ATOMS: atom_id res chain seq x y z
N GLU A 1 -9.87 -27.80 29.54
CA GLU A 1 -8.54 -27.54 28.96
C GLU A 1 -8.62 -27.02 27.52
N PHE A 2 -9.33 -27.68 26.60
CA PHE A 2 -9.45 -27.28 25.18
C PHE A 2 -9.98 -25.85 24.89
N SER A 3 -10.80 -25.27 25.77
CA SER A 3 -11.35 -23.92 25.56
C SER A 3 -10.27 -22.83 25.69
N ALA A 4 -9.28 -23.02 26.56
CA ALA A 4 -8.18 -22.07 26.75
C ALA A 4 -7.31 -21.98 25.49
N ASP A 5 -6.96 -23.14 24.91
CA ASP A 5 -6.15 -23.21 23.69
C ASP A 5 -6.88 -22.61 22.48
N ALA A 6 -8.20 -22.82 22.38
CA ALA A 6 -9.00 -22.18 21.35
C ALA A 6 -8.97 -20.64 21.48
N THR A 7 -9.16 -20.09 22.69
CA THR A 7 -9.10 -18.64 22.92
C THR A 7 -7.71 -18.05 22.67
N PHE A 8 -6.65 -18.77 23.03
CA PHE A 8 -5.29 -18.32 22.77
C PHE A 8 -5.01 -18.23 21.26
N ASN A 9 -5.42 -19.25 20.51
CA ASN A 9 -5.24 -19.28 19.06
C ASN A 9 -6.06 -18.21 18.34
N THR A 10 -7.30 -17.96 18.77
CA THR A 10 -8.13 -16.90 18.18
C THR A 10 -7.53 -15.52 18.42
N VAL A 11 -7.05 -15.23 19.63
CA VAL A 11 -6.38 -13.95 19.96
C VAL A 11 -5.06 -13.80 19.20
N LYS A 12 -4.26 -14.85 19.10
CA LYS A 12 -3.01 -14.85 18.34
C LYS A 12 -3.25 -14.58 16.86
N PHE A 13 -4.27 -15.22 16.27
CA PHE A 13 -4.60 -15.03 14.87
C PHE A 13 -5.18 -13.64 14.61
N SER A 14 -6.10 -13.16 15.46
CA SER A 14 -6.67 -11.82 15.32
C SER A 14 -5.60 -10.73 15.46
N SER A 15 -4.68 -10.87 16.41
CA SER A 15 -3.53 -9.98 16.57
C SER A 15 -2.64 -9.95 15.31
N ARG A 16 -2.35 -11.12 14.72
CA ARG A 16 -1.60 -11.19 13.46
C ARG A 16 -2.35 -10.57 12.28
N ALA A 17 -3.65 -10.78 12.19
CA ALA A 17 -4.49 -10.19 11.16
C ALA A 17 -4.51 -8.64 11.27
N ILE A 18 -4.59 -8.11 12.50
CA ILE A 18 -4.49 -6.68 12.77
C ILE A 18 -3.09 -6.17 12.41
N ALA A 19 -2.03 -6.90 12.75
CA ALA A 19 -0.67 -6.55 12.37
C ALA A 19 -0.45 -6.57 10.85
N ALA A 20 -1.17 -7.42 10.12
CA ALA A 20 -1.11 -7.57 8.67
C ALA A 20 -1.91 -6.51 7.88
N GLN A 21 -2.11 -5.30 8.43
CA GLN A 21 -2.80 -4.18 7.77
C GLN A 21 -1.93 -3.40 6.76
N VAL A 22 -0.70 -3.86 6.49
CA VAL A 22 0.21 -3.28 5.49
C VAL A 22 -0.44 -3.08 4.11
N PRO A 23 -1.14 -4.05 3.49
CA PRO A 23 -1.79 -3.85 2.19
C PRO A 23 -2.87 -2.76 2.23
N VAL A 24 -3.62 -2.65 3.33
CA VAL A 24 -4.62 -1.59 3.51
C VAL A 24 -3.93 -0.22 3.54
N ARG A 25 -2.82 -0.09 4.28
CA ARG A 25 -2.03 1.16 4.30
C ARG A 25 -1.47 1.52 2.92
N LEU A 26 -0.97 0.54 2.17
CA LEU A 26 -0.46 0.77 0.82
C LEU A 26 -1.56 1.20 -0.16
N LEU A 27 -2.76 0.65 -0.03
CA LEU A 27 -3.92 1.06 -0.83
C LEU A 27 -4.29 2.54 -0.57
N TRP A 28 -4.28 2.96 0.70
CA TRP A 28 -4.47 4.37 1.07
C TRP A 28 -3.33 5.26 0.55
N LEU A 29 -2.08 4.82 0.67
CA LEU A 29 -0.93 5.55 0.16
C LEU A 29 -0.91 5.63 -1.37
N ARG A 30 -1.51 4.70 -2.11
CA ARG A 30 -1.46 4.68 -3.59
C ARG A 30 -2.05 5.95 -4.20
N HIS A 31 -3.22 6.36 -3.74
CA HIS A 31 -3.90 7.56 -4.25
C HIS A 31 -3.43 8.86 -3.56
N TRP A 32 -2.58 8.73 -2.55
CA TRP A 32 -2.09 9.85 -1.77
C TRP A 32 -0.91 10.56 -2.45
N GLN A 33 -1.11 11.85 -2.76
CA GLN A 33 -0.09 12.76 -3.30
C GLN A 33 0.86 13.26 -2.19
N ALA A 34 1.87 12.46 -1.89
CA ALA A 34 2.98 12.81 -1.00
C ALA A 34 4.30 12.32 -1.58
N ASP A 35 5.40 12.92 -1.13
CA ASP A 35 6.74 12.48 -1.53
C ASP A 35 6.98 11.02 -1.11
N ALA A 36 7.59 10.25 -2.01
CA ALA A 36 7.81 8.81 -1.87
C ALA A 36 8.55 8.46 -0.57
N LYS A 37 9.49 9.32 -0.12
CA LYS A 37 10.20 9.14 1.16
C LYS A 37 9.25 9.12 2.35
N HIS A 38 8.30 10.05 2.38
CA HIS A 38 7.30 10.14 3.44
C HIS A 38 6.30 9.00 3.37
N LYS A 39 5.89 8.59 2.15
CA LYS A 39 4.99 7.44 1.95
C LYS A 39 5.61 6.13 2.45
N ASN A 40 6.90 5.92 2.17
CA ASN A 40 7.61 4.72 2.63
C ASN A 40 7.75 4.71 4.15
N LYS A 41 8.03 5.87 4.77
CA LYS A 41 8.09 6.00 6.23
C LYS A 41 6.74 5.71 6.92
N LEU A 42 5.63 6.05 6.27
CA LEU A 42 4.28 5.76 6.77
C LEU A 42 3.88 4.29 6.58
N ALA A 43 4.33 3.66 5.48
CA ALA A 43 4.08 2.25 5.22
C ALA A 43 4.79 1.35 6.25
N SER A 44 6.02 1.69 6.64
CA SER A 44 6.84 0.91 7.57
C SER A 44 6.58 1.22 9.05
N ALA A 45 5.81 2.26 9.38
CA ALA A 45 5.54 2.64 10.75
C ALA A 45 4.77 1.54 11.52
N PRO A 46 5.04 1.33 12.82
CA PRO A 46 4.24 0.44 13.66
C PRO A 46 2.74 0.79 13.65
N ILE A 47 1.91 -0.21 13.91
CA ILE A 47 0.46 0.01 14.04
C ILE A 47 0.14 0.54 15.42
N SER A 48 -0.44 1.74 15.45
CA SER A 48 -0.85 2.43 16.68
C SER A 48 -2.36 2.26 16.82
N GLY A 49 -2.76 1.09 17.31
CA GLY A 49 -4.15 0.74 17.62
C GLY A 49 -5.11 0.97 16.45
N GLU A 50 -6.16 1.76 16.70
CA GLU A 50 -7.25 2.03 15.75
C GLU A 50 -6.84 2.90 14.54
N LYS A 51 -5.70 3.60 14.62
CA LYS A 51 -5.29 4.54 13.59
C LYS A 51 -4.35 3.89 12.58
N LEU A 52 -4.70 4.00 11.30
CA LEU A 52 -3.89 3.46 10.19
C LEU A 52 -2.47 4.02 10.10
N PHE A 53 -2.18 5.22 10.59
CA PHE A 53 -0.82 5.80 10.54
C PHE A 53 -0.35 6.36 11.90
N GLY A 54 -1.21 6.35 12.91
CA GLY A 54 -0.89 6.83 14.26
C GLY A 54 -0.36 8.26 14.32
N SER A 55 0.48 8.53 15.33
CA SER A 55 1.16 9.81 15.55
C SER A 55 2.26 10.11 14.53
N VAL A 56 2.70 9.13 13.73
CA VAL A 56 3.70 9.32 12.67
C VAL A 56 3.16 10.20 11.54
N LEU A 57 1.83 10.27 11.42
CA LEU A 57 1.15 11.12 10.46
C LEU A 57 1.16 12.61 10.84
N ASP A 58 1.08 12.92 12.14
CA ASP A 58 0.89 14.29 12.64
C ASP A 58 1.99 15.27 12.20
N PRO A 59 3.29 14.91 12.18
CA PRO A 59 4.36 15.79 11.70
C PRO A 59 4.28 16.11 10.19
N LEU A 60 3.60 15.27 9.41
CA LEU A 60 3.46 15.44 7.96
C LEU A 60 2.25 16.32 7.60
N LEU A 61 1.34 16.50 8.56
CA LEU A 61 0.14 17.32 8.43
C LEU A 61 0.44 18.77 8.81
N ILE A 62 0.60 19.65 7.82
CA ILE A 62 0.64 21.09 8.07
C ILE A 62 -0.77 21.56 8.40
N LYS A 63 -0.92 22.26 9.52
CA LYS A 63 -2.18 22.96 9.83
C LYS A 63 -2.36 24.09 8.82
N THR A 64 -3.27 23.89 7.87
CA THR A 64 -3.60 24.92 6.88
C THR A 64 -4.34 26.06 7.59
N ARG A 65 -4.32 27.27 7.00
CA ARG A 65 -5.02 28.47 7.49
C ARG A 65 -6.50 28.23 7.83
N ASN A 66 -7.11 27.20 7.24
CA ASN A 66 -8.50 26.78 7.43
C ASN A 66 -8.71 25.78 8.59
N LYS A 67 -7.78 25.66 9.54
CA LYS A 67 -7.77 24.66 10.65
C LYS A 67 -7.83 23.19 10.20
N LYS A 68 -7.80 22.92 8.90
CA LYS A 68 -7.74 21.56 8.35
C LYS A 68 -6.28 21.08 8.36
N LYS A 69 -6.07 19.86 8.82
CA LYS A 69 -4.77 19.17 8.75
C LYS A 69 -4.57 18.70 7.31
N VAL A 70 -3.75 19.41 6.52
CA VAL A 70 -3.47 19.08 5.12
C VAL A 70 -1.97 18.91 4.95
N LEU A 71 -1.53 17.96 4.15
CA LEU A 71 -0.10 17.72 3.97
C LEU A 71 0.58 18.81 3.16
N SER A 72 1.83 19.09 3.54
CA SER A 72 2.71 20.07 2.89
C SER A 72 2.88 19.85 1.39
N SER A 73 2.81 18.59 0.95
CA SER A 73 3.01 18.21 -0.46
C SER A 73 1.84 18.58 -1.36
N LEU A 74 0.65 18.85 -0.81
CA LEU A 74 -0.55 19.16 -1.60
C LEU A 74 -0.45 20.51 -2.32
N PHE A 75 0.54 21.34 -1.95
CA PHE A 75 0.78 22.66 -2.55
C PHE A 75 1.91 22.68 -3.58
N ARG A 76 2.66 21.59 -3.75
CA ARG A 76 3.61 21.49 -4.88
C ARG A 76 2.85 20.98 -6.10
N LYS A 77 2.33 21.96 -6.84
CA LYS A 77 1.90 21.93 -8.26
C LYS A 77 2.28 20.60 -8.95
N PRO A 78 1.31 19.81 -9.45
CA PRO A 78 1.64 18.67 -10.30
C PRO A 78 2.30 19.23 -11.56
N GLU A 79 3.61 19.13 -11.64
CA GLU A 79 4.34 19.47 -12.85
C GLU A 79 3.94 18.43 -13.90
N ASN A 80 3.26 18.91 -14.93
CA ASN A 80 2.66 18.21 -16.07
C ASN A 80 3.45 16.98 -16.54
N LYS A 81 3.27 15.84 -15.86
CA LYS A 81 3.70 14.55 -16.35
C LYS A 81 2.45 13.70 -16.53
N PRO A 82 2.09 13.32 -17.77
CA PRO A 82 0.91 12.51 -17.99
C PRO A 82 1.06 11.23 -17.17
N SER A 83 0.05 10.94 -16.34
CA SER A 83 -0.08 9.68 -15.63
C SER A 83 -0.19 8.59 -16.69
N GLN A 84 0.94 7.94 -17.00
CA GLN A 84 0.88 6.76 -17.85
C GLN A 84 0.10 5.69 -17.08
N PRO A 85 -0.98 5.14 -17.65
CA PRO A 85 -1.62 3.98 -17.05
C PRO A 85 -0.57 2.88 -16.96
N PHE A 86 -0.55 2.20 -15.80
CA PHE A 86 0.26 1.03 -15.54
C PHE A 86 0.26 0.12 -16.77
N ARG A 87 1.36 0.08 -17.51
CA ARG A 87 1.62 -1.02 -18.44
C ARG A 87 1.72 -2.24 -17.55
N ARG A 88 0.62 -3.00 -17.51
CA ARG A 88 0.59 -4.35 -16.99
C ARG A 88 1.73 -5.07 -17.71
N SER A 89 2.84 -5.27 -17.03
CA SER A 89 3.92 -6.12 -17.52
C SER A 89 3.26 -7.45 -17.81
N SER A 90 3.08 -7.74 -19.10
CA SER A 90 2.63 -9.03 -19.57
C SER A 90 3.75 -10.02 -19.23
N PHE A 91 3.66 -10.62 -18.05
CA PHE A 91 4.49 -11.75 -17.60
C PHE A 91 4.20 -13.03 -18.40
N TRP A 92 4.00 -12.92 -19.71
CA TRP A 92 3.75 -14.04 -20.61
C TRP A 92 4.44 -13.78 -21.95
N SER A 93 5.75 -13.63 -21.90
CA SER A 93 6.62 -13.73 -23.08
C SER A 93 7.84 -14.56 -22.71
N SER A 94 7.58 -15.82 -22.34
CA SER A 94 8.54 -16.91 -22.39
C SER A 94 7.83 -18.24 -22.13
N PHE A 95 7.02 -18.67 -23.10
CA PHE A 95 6.86 -20.09 -23.36
C PHE A 95 7.26 -20.31 -24.81
N HIS A 96 8.55 -20.57 -24.96
CA HIS A 96 9.15 -21.21 -26.11
C HIS A 96 8.45 -22.56 -26.29
N SER A 97 7.53 -22.67 -27.24
CA SER A 97 7.06 -23.96 -27.74
C SER A 97 7.13 -23.91 -29.26
N SER A 98 8.30 -24.32 -29.75
CA SER A 98 8.57 -24.65 -31.14
C SER A 98 7.74 -25.88 -31.53
N PHE A 99 6.62 -25.69 -32.21
CA PHE A 99 5.98 -26.74 -32.99
C PHE A 99 5.35 -26.14 -34.25
N TYR A 100 6.11 -26.11 -35.34
CA TYR A 100 5.56 -26.01 -36.70
C TYR A 100 5.58 -27.41 -37.32
N PRO A 101 4.44 -27.97 -37.73
CA PRO A 101 4.42 -28.97 -38.79
C PRO A 101 4.06 -28.27 -40.10
N CYS A 102 5.05 -28.09 -40.98
CA CYS A 102 4.79 -27.79 -42.38
C CYS A 102 4.24 -29.06 -43.05
N TYR A 103 2.97 -29.05 -43.44
CA TYR A 103 2.47 -29.94 -44.48
C TYR A 103 2.46 -29.16 -45.80
N ASN A 104 3.36 -29.53 -46.70
CA ASN A 104 3.31 -29.12 -48.11
C ASN A 104 2.11 -29.80 -48.78
N ARG A 105 1.42 -29.04 -49.62
CA ARG A 105 0.46 -29.54 -50.62
C ARG A 105 0.99 -29.23 -52.00
#